data_AF-U6DL53-F1
#
_entry.id   AF-U6DL53-F1
#
_cell.length_a   1.000
_cell.length_b   1.000
_cell.length_c   1.000
_cell.angle_alpha   90.00
_cell.angle_beta   90.00
_cell.angle_gamma   90.00
#
_symmetry.space_group_name_H-M   'P 1'
#
loop_
_entity.id
_entity.type
_entity.pdbx_description
1 polymer ?
#
loop_
_entity_poly.entity_id
_entity_poly.type
_entity_poly.pdbx_seq_one_letter_code
_entity_poly.pdbx_strand_id
1 'polypeptide(L)'
;DLQTRLSQQTEASALAAAASVQPLATQCFQLSNMFNPQTEEEVGWDTEIKDDVIEECNKHGGVIHIYVDKNSAQGNVYVKCPSIAAAIAAVNALHGRWFAGKMITAAYVPLPTYHNLFPDSMTATQLLVPSRR
;
A
#
# COMPACT_ATOMS: atom_id res chain seq x y z
N ASP A 1 -23.12 -6.57 -42.78
CA ASP A 1 -23.04 -7.79 -41.98
C ASP A 1 -23.33 -7.47 -40.52
N LEU A 2 -24.56 -7.75 -40.06
CA LEU A 2 -25.02 -7.43 -38.71
C LEU A 2 -24.32 -8.29 -37.65
N GLN A 3 -23.87 -9.48 -38.05
CA GLN A 3 -23.11 -10.42 -37.22
C GLN A 3 -21.74 -9.85 -36.86
N THR A 4 -21.02 -9.26 -37.82
CA THR A 4 -19.73 -8.61 -37.58
C THR A 4 -19.78 -7.46 -36.55
N ARG A 5 -20.91 -6.75 -36.44
CA ARG A 5 -21.10 -5.68 -35.43
C ARG A 5 -21.44 -6.22 -34.04
N LEU A 6 -22.22 -7.30 -33.96
CA LEU A 6 -22.50 -8.00 -32.70
C LEU A 6 -21.21 -8.61 -32.11
N SER A 7 -20.34 -9.18 -32.96
CA SER A 7 -19.05 -9.74 -32.53
C SER A 7 -18.12 -8.66 -31.95
N GLN A 8 -17.95 -7.53 -32.64
CA GLN A 8 -17.12 -6.41 -32.15
C GLN A 8 -17.63 -5.79 -30.84
N GLN A 9 -18.95 -5.73 -30.63
CA GLN A 9 -19.52 -5.18 -29.41
C GLN A 9 -19.35 -6.12 -28.20
N THR A 10 -19.26 -7.43 -28.44
CA THR A 10 -19.07 -8.46 -27.40
C THR A 10 -17.60 -8.51 -26.95
N GLU A 11 -16.66 -8.38 -27.89
CA GLU A 11 -15.22 -8.38 -27.60
C GLU A 11 -14.77 -7.11 -26.86
N ALA A 12 -15.31 -5.94 -27.21
CA ALA A 12 -15.02 -4.68 -26.51
C ALA A 12 -15.52 -4.69 -25.06
N SER A 13 -16.67 -5.32 -24.79
CA SER A 13 -17.22 -5.44 -23.43
C SER A 13 -16.45 -6.46 -22.58
N ALA A 14 -15.90 -7.52 -23.18
CA ALA A 14 -15.07 -8.49 -22.48
C ALA A 14 -13.68 -7.93 -22.11
N LEU A 15 -13.08 -7.11 -22.97
CA LEU A 15 -11.82 -6.43 -22.69
C LEU A 15 -11.98 -5.37 -21.58
N ALA A 16 -13.12 -4.68 -21.53
CA ALA A 16 -13.45 -3.73 -20.47
C ALA A 16 -13.70 -4.43 -19.10
N ALA A 17 -14.29 -5.63 -19.10
CA ALA A 17 -14.52 -6.41 -17.89
C ALA A 17 -13.23 -7.02 -17.31
N ALA A 18 -12.25 -7.36 -18.16
CA ALA A 18 -10.93 -7.83 -17.73
C ALA A 18 -10.04 -6.70 -17.18
N ALA A 19 -10.32 -5.43 -17.53
CA ALA A 19 -9.58 -4.27 -17.05
C ALA A 19 -10.00 -3.80 -15.64
N SER A 20 -11.06 -4.37 -15.05
CA SER A 20 -11.66 -3.87 -13.80
C SER A 20 -11.56 -4.80 -12.60
N VAL A 21 -10.70 -5.84 -12.63
CA VAL A 21 -10.29 -6.51 -11.37
C VAL A 21 -9.23 -5.66 -10.67
N GLN A 22 -9.54 -4.38 -10.46
CA GLN A 22 -8.83 -3.57 -9.49
C GLN A 22 -9.10 -4.22 -8.12
N PRO A 23 -8.07 -4.61 -7.35
CA PRO A 23 -8.30 -5.09 -6.00
C PRO A 23 -9.17 -4.08 -5.26
N LEU A 24 -10.20 -4.54 -4.57
CA LEU A 24 -11.11 -3.66 -3.84
C LEU A 24 -10.28 -2.80 -2.87
N ALA A 25 -10.17 -1.51 -3.16
CA ALA A 25 -9.37 -0.61 -2.35
C ALA A 25 -9.94 -0.57 -0.91
N THR A 26 -9.06 -0.67 0.07
CA THR A 26 -9.41 -0.59 1.48
C THR A 26 -8.63 0.56 2.13
N GLN A 27 -8.81 0.76 3.42
CA GLN A 27 -7.99 1.70 4.20
C GLN A 27 -6.56 1.19 4.45
N CYS A 28 -6.29 -0.08 4.14
CA CYS A 28 -5.07 -0.76 4.52
C CYS A 28 -4.32 -1.29 3.31
N PHE A 29 -3.00 -1.19 3.31
CA PHE A 29 -2.17 -1.78 2.29
C PHE A 29 -0.84 -2.28 2.88
N GLN A 30 -0.25 -3.23 2.17
CA GLN A 30 1.09 -3.73 2.41
C GLN A 30 2.00 -3.21 1.31
N LEU A 31 3.14 -2.63 1.70
CA LEU A 31 4.27 -2.38 0.83
C LEU A 31 5.23 -3.56 0.91
N SER A 32 5.88 -3.89 -0.20
CA SER A 32 6.98 -4.85 -0.25
C SER A 32 8.18 -4.22 -0.97
N ASN A 33 9.36 -4.79 -0.73
CA ASN A 33 10.66 -4.26 -1.15
C ASN A 33 11.04 -2.93 -0.48
N MET A 34 10.54 -2.66 0.74
CA MET A 34 10.91 -1.46 1.49
C MET A 34 12.28 -1.58 2.17
N PHE A 35 12.82 -2.77 2.32
CA PHE A 35 14.15 -3.03 2.90
C PHE A 35 14.61 -4.44 2.56
N ASN A 36 15.85 -4.76 2.94
CA ASN A 36 16.34 -6.13 2.98
C ASN A 36 16.91 -6.44 4.36
N PRO A 37 16.25 -7.27 5.18
CA PRO A 37 16.65 -7.49 6.58
C PRO A 37 18.03 -8.16 6.72
N GLN A 38 18.60 -8.71 5.65
CA GLN A 38 19.96 -9.27 5.65
C GLN A 38 21.06 -8.22 5.44
N THR A 39 20.70 -7.01 4.98
CA THR A 39 21.66 -5.94 4.68
C THR A 39 21.47 -4.70 5.53
N GLU A 40 20.35 -4.60 6.26
CA GLU A 40 20.15 -3.48 7.20
C GLU A 40 20.98 -3.71 8.48
N GLU A 41 22.04 -2.93 8.66
CA GLU A 41 22.97 -3.05 9.80
C GLU A 41 22.86 -1.87 10.78
N GLU A 42 22.24 -0.76 10.38
CA GLU A 42 22.18 0.48 11.17
C GLU A 42 21.16 0.41 12.31
N VAL A 43 21.54 0.85 13.51
CA VAL A 43 20.60 0.88 14.64
C VAL A 43 19.49 1.88 14.37
N GLY A 44 18.26 1.40 14.28
CA GLY A 44 17.07 2.25 14.07
C GLY A 44 16.67 2.43 12.60
N TRP A 45 17.26 1.69 11.65
CA TRP A 45 16.88 1.69 10.23
C TRP A 45 15.35 1.54 10.02
N ASP A 46 14.67 0.77 10.86
CA ASP A 46 13.23 0.57 10.76
C ASP A 46 12.42 1.82 11.12
N THR A 47 12.94 2.65 12.03
CA THR A 47 12.35 3.94 12.36
C THR A 47 12.52 4.90 11.18
N GLU A 48 13.63 4.80 10.47
CA GLU A 48 13.86 5.61 9.29
C GLU A 48 12.86 5.32 8.18
N ILE A 49 12.67 4.04 7.87
CA ILE A 49 11.69 3.58 6.88
C ILE A 49 10.27 3.96 7.31
N LYS A 50 9.96 3.83 8.60
CA LYS A 50 8.67 4.24 9.14
C LYS A 50 8.43 5.73 8.90
N ASP A 51 9.40 6.59 9.22
CA ASP A 51 9.31 8.03 9.02
C ASP A 51 9.12 8.39 7.53
N ASP A 52 9.89 7.77 6.62
CA ASP A 52 9.79 8.01 5.18
C ASP A 52 8.39 7.67 4.63
N VAL A 53 7.81 6.56 5.08
CA VAL A 53 6.45 6.17 4.68
C VAL A 53 5.41 7.12 5.29
N ILE A 54 5.60 7.56 6.54
CA ILE A 54 4.69 8.54 7.17
C ILE A 54 4.74 9.87 6.41
N GLU A 55 5.93 10.38 6.08
CA GLU A 55 6.10 11.61 5.32
C GLU A 55 5.41 11.56 3.97
N GLU A 56 5.57 10.46 3.24
CA GLU A 56 4.90 10.31 1.97
C GLU A 56 3.39 10.23 2.15
N CYS A 57 2.88 9.41 3.08
CA CYS A 57 1.45 9.31 3.35
C CYS A 57 0.82 10.66 3.78
N ASN A 58 1.55 11.48 4.53
CA ASN A 58 1.07 12.79 5.00
C ASN A 58 0.84 13.81 3.87
N LYS A 59 1.45 13.60 2.69
CA LYS A 59 1.14 14.38 1.47
C LYS A 59 -0.19 13.97 0.82
N HIS A 60 -0.73 12.82 1.20
CA HIS A 60 -1.84 12.12 0.53
C HIS A 60 -3.05 11.83 1.43
N GLY A 61 -3.19 12.56 2.54
CA GLY A 61 -4.30 12.40 3.49
C GLY A 61 -3.94 11.65 4.78
N GLY A 62 -2.68 11.25 4.92
CA GLY A 62 -2.09 10.80 6.18
C GLY A 62 -2.23 9.32 6.47
N VAL A 63 -1.62 8.94 7.59
CA VAL A 63 -1.55 7.57 8.11
C VAL A 63 -1.87 7.58 9.60
N ILE A 64 -2.61 6.59 10.07
CA ILE A 64 -3.02 6.44 11.49
C ILE A 64 -2.37 5.24 12.18
N HIS A 65 -1.88 4.26 11.40
CA HIS A 65 -1.12 3.14 11.93
C HIS A 65 -0.13 2.64 10.87
N ILE A 66 1.07 2.28 11.32
CA ILE A 66 2.14 1.75 10.48
C ILE A 66 2.95 0.72 11.27
N TYR A 67 3.31 -0.39 10.63
CA TYR A 67 4.16 -1.43 11.19
C TYR A 67 5.21 -1.88 10.18
N VAL A 68 6.49 -1.84 10.57
CA VAL A 68 7.62 -2.33 9.78
C VAL A 68 7.96 -3.73 10.28
N ASP A 69 7.73 -4.76 9.47
CA ASP A 69 8.00 -6.15 9.84
C ASP A 69 9.47 -6.50 9.62
N LYS A 70 10.31 -6.23 10.61
CA LYS A 70 11.77 -6.40 10.53
C LYS A 70 12.21 -7.83 10.14
N ASN A 71 11.36 -8.83 10.33
CA ASN A 71 11.64 -10.22 10.01
C ASN A 71 11.19 -10.61 8.59
N SER A 72 10.50 -9.73 7.87
CA SER A 72 10.03 -10.00 6.53
C SER A 72 11.17 -10.02 5.52
N ALA A 73 11.44 -11.20 4.97
CA ALA A 73 12.38 -11.38 3.86
C ALA A 73 11.99 -10.59 2.59
N GLN A 74 10.72 -10.21 2.46
CA GLN A 74 10.22 -9.40 1.35
C GLN A 74 10.25 -7.89 1.63
N GLY A 75 10.71 -7.48 2.82
CA GLY A 75 10.75 -6.06 3.18
C GLY A 75 9.35 -5.46 3.35
N ASN A 76 8.48 -6.12 4.13
CA ASN A 76 7.07 -5.74 4.24
C ASN A 76 6.84 -4.60 5.25
N VAL A 77 6.02 -3.63 4.84
CA VAL A 77 5.50 -2.56 5.71
C VAL A 77 3.98 -2.51 5.58
N TYR A 78 3.29 -2.51 6.71
CA TYR A 78 1.83 -2.51 6.76
C TYR A 78 1.32 -1.14 7.17
N VAL A 79 0.41 -0.57 6.39
CA VAL A 79 -0.07 0.81 6.56
C VAL A 79 -1.59 0.81 6.66
N LYS A 80 -2.14 1.61 7.58
CA LYS A 80 -3.57 1.95 7.67
C LYS A 80 -3.76 3.46 7.63
N CYS A 81 -4.58 3.90 6.69
CA CYS A 81 -4.97 5.29 6.48
C CYS A 81 -6.32 5.62 7.14
N PRO A 82 -6.60 6.91 7.42
CA PRO A 82 -7.88 7.33 8.02
C PRO A 82 -9.08 7.12 7.09
N SER A 83 -8.86 6.99 5.77
CA SER A 83 -9.91 6.74 4.78
C SER A 83 -9.38 5.94 3.59
N ILE A 84 -10.29 5.34 2.81
CA ILE A 84 -9.95 4.65 1.57
C ILE A 84 -9.33 5.61 0.56
N ALA A 85 -9.85 6.85 0.48
CA ALA A 85 -9.31 7.87 -0.42
C ALA A 85 -7.84 8.20 -0.12
N ALA A 86 -7.47 8.32 1.17
CA ALA A 86 -6.09 8.52 1.57
C ALA A 86 -5.20 7.31 1.22
N ALA A 87 -5.70 6.08 1.41
CA ALA A 87 -4.97 4.88 1.02
C ALA A 87 -4.75 4.80 -0.50
N ILE A 88 -5.75 5.16 -1.32
CA ILE A 88 -5.61 5.23 -2.79
C ILE A 88 -4.52 6.21 -3.18
N ALA A 89 -4.55 7.43 -2.64
CA ALA A 89 -3.56 8.44 -2.95
C ALA A 89 -2.14 8.01 -2.52
N ALA A 90 -1.99 7.46 -1.31
CA ALA A 90 -0.71 6.95 -0.81
C ALA A 90 -0.17 5.77 -1.64
N VAL A 91 -1.02 4.79 -1.99
CA VAL A 91 -0.63 3.67 -2.85
C VAL A 91 -0.19 4.16 -4.22
N ASN A 92 -0.93 5.07 -4.86
CA ASN A 92 -0.54 5.65 -6.15
C ASN A 92 0.80 6.40 -6.08
N ALA A 93 1.12 7.00 -4.93
CA ALA A 93 2.38 7.70 -4.74
C ALA A 93 3.55 6.76 -4.51
N LEU A 94 3.37 5.67 -3.76
CA LEU A 94 4.43 4.76 -3.32
C LEU A 94 4.68 3.61 -4.32
N HIS A 95 3.62 3.08 -4.93
CA HIS A 95 3.72 1.96 -5.86
C HIS A 95 4.54 2.32 -7.10
N GLY A 96 5.52 1.49 -7.44
CA GLY A 96 6.40 1.72 -8.59
C GLY A 96 7.58 2.67 -8.31
N ARG A 97 7.69 3.24 -7.11
CA ARG A 97 8.91 3.96 -6.72
C ARG A 97 10.08 3.01 -6.54
N TRP A 98 11.28 3.51 -6.77
CA TRP A 98 12.52 2.77 -6.52
C TRP A 98 13.05 3.10 -5.13
N PHE A 99 13.37 2.06 -4.36
CA PHE A 99 13.97 2.14 -3.04
C PHE A 99 15.09 1.11 -2.94
N ALA A 100 16.30 1.55 -2.56
CA ALA A 100 17.50 0.70 -2.45
C ALA A 100 17.72 -0.25 -3.65
N GLY A 101 17.46 0.22 -4.88
CA GLY A 101 17.64 -0.57 -6.10
C GLY A 101 16.57 -1.65 -6.36
N LYS A 102 15.47 -1.64 -5.60
CA LYS A 102 14.27 -2.47 -5.86
C LYS A 102 13.05 -1.58 -6.08
N MET A 103 12.11 -2.07 -6.87
CA MET A 103 10.83 -1.39 -7.08
C MET A 103 9.84 -1.75 -5.97
N ILE A 104 9.27 -0.74 -5.32
CA ILE A 104 8.24 -0.91 -4.30
C ILE A 104 6.95 -1.41 -4.95
N THR A 105 6.39 -2.46 -4.39
CA THR A 105 5.04 -2.95 -4.74
C THR A 105 4.08 -2.67 -3.60
N ALA A 106 2.80 -2.48 -3.92
CA ALA A 106 1.76 -2.19 -2.95
C ALA A 106 0.55 -3.08 -3.23
N ALA A 107 -0.06 -3.64 -2.19
CA ALA A 107 -1.27 -4.46 -2.30
C ALA A 107 -2.25 -4.10 -1.18
N TYR A 108 -3.52 -3.89 -1.52
CA TYR A 108 -4.55 -3.65 -0.51
C TYR A 108 -4.78 -4.87 0.38
N VAL A 109 -4.99 -4.61 1.66
CA VAL A 109 -5.26 -5.63 2.68
C VAL A 109 -6.70 -5.46 3.18
N PRO A 110 -7.53 -6.52 3.22
CA PRO A 110 -8.85 -6.45 3.82
C PRO A 110 -8.80 -5.95 5.26
N LEU A 111 -9.72 -5.05 5.62
CA LEU A 111 -9.75 -4.43 6.95
C LEU A 111 -9.78 -5.46 8.10
N PRO A 112 -10.61 -6.53 8.06
CA PRO A 112 -10.59 -7.56 9.11
C PRO A 112 -9.25 -8.30 9.22
N THR A 113 -8.61 -8.58 8.09
CA THR A 113 -7.29 -9.22 8.06
C THR A 113 -6.23 -8.33 8.73
N TYR A 114 -6.25 -7.02 8.43
CA TYR A 114 -5.32 -6.08 9.05
C TYR A 114 -5.55 -5.97 10.56
N HIS A 115 -6.80 -5.91 11.01
CA HIS A 115 -7.14 -5.82 12.44
C HIS A 115 -6.81 -7.10 13.23
N ASN A 116 -6.88 -8.27 12.60
CA ASN A 116 -6.43 -9.51 13.21
C ASN A 116 -4.92 -9.53 13.47
N LEU A 117 -4.14 -8.90 12.58
CA LEU A 117 -2.68 -8.76 12.74
C LEU A 117 -2.33 -7.66 13.74
N PHE A 118 -3.06 -6.53 13.70
CA PHE A 118 -2.81 -5.33 14.49
C PHE A 118 -4.09 -4.86 15.19
N PRO A 119 -4.49 -5.48 16.32
CA PRO A 119 -5.75 -5.15 16.99
C PRO A 119 -5.84 -3.72 17.50
N ASP A 120 -4.73 -3.15 17.94
CA ASP A 120 -4.59 -1.75 18.38
C ASP A 120 -4.92 -0.74 17.26
N SER A 121 -4.68 -1.13 16.00
CA SER A 121 -5.01 -0.29 14.85
C SER A 121 -6.52 -0.05 14.70
N MET A 122 -7.41 -0.89 15.26
CA MET A 122 -8.86 -0.77 15.12
C MET A 122 -9.40 0.59 15.56
N THR A 123 -8.90 1.08 16.69
CA THR A 123 -9.36 2.32 17.34
C THR A 123 -8.44 3.50 17.07
N ALA A 124 -7.38 3.32 16.27
CA ALA A 124 -6.47 4.39 15.91
C ALA A 124 -7.18 5.46 15.05
N THR A 125 -7.15 6.71 15.51
CA THR A 125 -7.74 7.86 14.82
C THR A 125 -6.77 9.03 14.65
N GLN A 126 -5.68 9.04 15.43
CA GLN A 126 -4.69 10.12 15.41
C GLN A 126 -3.75 9.96 14.21
N LEU A 127 -3.60 11.04 13.43
CA LEU A 127 -2.60 11.08 12.36
C LEU A 127 -1.18 11.04 12.94
N LEU A 128 -0.35 10.19 12.36
CA LEU A 128 1.06 10.08 12.72
C LEU A 128 1.87 11.18 12.04
N VAL A 129 2.92 11.63 12.73
CA VAL A 129 3.93 12.56 12.23
C VAL A 129 5.29 11.86 12.26
N PRO A 130 6.20 12.16 11.33
CA PRO A 130 7.54 11.60 11.38
C PRO A 130 8.26 12.07 12.64
N SER A 131 9.18 11.24 13.13
CA SER A 131 9.96 11.54 14.34
C SER A 131 11.07 12.57 14.06
N ARG A 132 11.60 12.55 12.83
CA ARG A 132 12.57 13.52 12.30
C ARG A 132 11.86 14.84 11.94
N ARG A 133 12.48 15.98 12.29
CA ARG A 133 11.99 17.34 11.99
C ARG A 133 12.84 18.00 10.93
#